data_AF-A0A218ZEL8-F1
#
_entry.id   AF-A0A218ZEL8-F1
#
_cell.length_a   1.000
_cell.length_b   1.000
_cell.length_c   1.000
_cell.angle_alpha   90.00
_cell.angle_beta   90.00
_cell.angle_gamma   90.00
#
_symmetry.space_group_name_H-M   'P 1'
#
loop_
_entity.id
_entity.type
_entity.pdbx_description
1 polymer ?
#
loop_
_entity_poly.entity_id
_entity_poly.type
_entity_poly.pdbx_seq_one_letter_code
_entity_poly.pdbx_strand_id
1 'polypeptide(L)'
;MQLAPLLVALGAAALVAAEQTCAQKLTYNPIRVQALYTCDGLSEAAKRDCRDKGYPAYIGPNNIINPESQLIAECDFYCCNE
;
A
#
# COMPACT_ATOMS: atom_id res chain seq x y z
N MET A 1 2.11 30.06 33.07
CA MET A 1 2.61 29.00 32.19
C MET A 1 1.55 28.78 31.11
N GLN A 2 1.80 29.26 29.89
CA GLN A 2 0.91 29.10 28.73
C GLN A 2 1.47 27.97 27.86
N LEU A 3 0.69 26.92 27.64
CA LEU A 3 0.99 25.92 26.62
C LEU A 3 -0.30 25.51 25.92
N ALA A 4 -0.52 26.14 24.77
CA ALA A 4 -1.20 25.56 23.62
C ALA A 4 -0.46 26.15 22.40
N PRO A 5 -0.25 25.40 21.30
CA PRO A 5 -1.37 24.76 20.63
C PRO A 5 -1.14 23.32 20.15
N LEU A 6 -2.27 22.61 20.00
CA LEU A 6 -2.57 21.69 18.90
C LEU A 6 -1.64 21.89 17.70
N LEU A 7 -1.17 20.81 17.09
CA LEU A 7 -1.26 20.59 15.63
C LEU A 7 -0.55 19.30 15.18
N VAL A 8 -1.28 18.54 14.37
CA VAL A 8 -0.83 17.47 13.44
C VAL A 8 -0.41 16.12 14.04
N ALA A 9 -1.40 15.31 14.43
CA ALA A 9 -1.21 13.86 14.64
C ALA A 9 -2.32 13.02 13.97
N LEU A 10 -2.87 13.49 12.85
CA LEU A 10 -3.99 12.81 12.16
C LEU A 10 -3.60 12.16 10.80
N GLY A 11 -2.32 12.16 10.43
CA GLY A 11 -1.86 11.55 9.17
C GLY A 11 -1.08 10.23 9.32
N ALA A 12 -0.41 10.01 10.45
CA ALA A 12 0.51 8.88 10.62
C ALA A 12 -0.14 7.61 11.22
N ALA A 13 -1.32 7.73 11.86
CA ALA A 13 -1.91 6.62 12.59
C ALA A 13 -2.51 5.52 11.70
N ALA A 14 -2.87 5.83 10.44
CA ALA A 14 -3.48 4.85 9.55
C ALA A 14 -2.47 3.85 8.94
N LEU A 15 -1.20 4.25 8.78
CA LEU A 15 -0.15 3.38 8.25
C LEU A 15 0.43 2.46 9.33
N VAL A 16 0.55 2.95 10.57
CA VAL A 16 1.12 2.19 11.69
C VAL A 16 0.18 1.09 12.19
N ALA A 17 -1.12 1.16 11.89
CA ALA A 17 -2.08 0.10 12.23
C ALA A 17 -2.03 -1.11 11.27
N ALA A 18 -1.55 -0.93 10.03
CA ALA A 18 -1.42 -2.02 9.07
C ALA A 18 -0.16 -2.88 9.32
N GLU A 19 0.92 -2.30 9.86
CA GLU A 19 2.17 -3.03 10.15
C GLU A 19 2.04 -4.08 11.26
N GLN A 20 1.05 -3.99 12.14
CA GLN A 20 0.82 -4.99 13.19
C GLN A 20 -0.05 -6.17 12.75
N THR A 21 -0.83 -6.02 11.68
CA THR A 21 -1.77 -7.03 11.19
C THR A 21 -1.30 -7.70 9.89
N CYS A 22 -0.39 -7.07 9.16
CA CYS A 22 0.10 -7.57 7.88
C CYS A 22 1.49 -8.19 7.98
N ALA A 23 1.58 -9.50 7.72
CA ALA A 23 2.81 -10.26 7.90
C ALA A 23 3.68 -10.33 6.63
N GLN A 24 3.13 -10.03 5.45
CA GLN A 24 3.84 -10.18 4.19
C GLN A 24 3.56 -9.04 3.22
N LYS A 25 4.62 -8.50 2.61
CA LYS A 25 4.54 -7.55 1.49
C LYS A 25 4.64 -8.27 0.14
N LEU A 26 3.84 -7.87 -0.83
CA LEU A 26 3.88 -8.26 -2.24
C LEU A 26 4.10 -7.01 -3.08
N THR A 27 5.06 -7.03 -4.00
CA THR A 27 5.39 -5.91 -4.87
C THR A 27 5.22 -6.33 -6.32
N TYR A 28 4.48 -5.52 -7.09
CA TYR A 28 4.24 -5.74 -8.50
C TYR A 28 4.69 -4.53 -9.31
N ASN A 29 5.11 -4.78 -10.54
CA ASN A 29 5.34 -3.70 -11.49
C ASN A 29 4.00 -3.12 -11.96
N PRO A 30 3.87 -1.79 -12.07
CA PRO A 30 2.65 -1.16 -12.55
C PRO A 30 2.39 -1.53 -14.01
N ILE A 31 1.11 -1.57 -14.36
CA ILE A 31 0.66 -1.87 -15.71
C ILE A 31 0.55 -0.56 -16.48
N ARG A 32 0.99 -0.55 -17.74
CA ARG A 32 0.79 0.59 -18.63
C ARG A 32 -0.55 0.45 -19.36
N VAL A 33 -1.51 1.31 -19.01
CA VAL A 33 -2.80 1.40 -19.69
C VAL A 33 -2.85 2.74 -20.42
N GLN A 34 -2.87 2.68 -21.75
CA GLN A 34 -2.71 3.87 -22.62
C GLN A 34 -1.39 4.61 -22.34
N ALA A 35 -1.48 5.86 -21.88
CA ALA A 35 -0.35 6.73 -21.56
C ALA A 35 -0.02 6.80 -20.07
N LEU A 36 -0.73 6.07 -19.20
CA LEU A 36 -0.58 6.13 -17.75
C LEU A 36 -0.10 4.78 -17.18
N TYR A 37 0.80 4.84 -16.21
CA TYR A 37 1.12 3.69 -15.35
C TYR A 37 0.11 3.64 -14.21
N THR A 38 -0.49 2.48 -13.99
CA THR A 38 -1.50 2.26 -12.95
C THR A 38 -1.29 0.91 -12.24
N CYS A 39 -1.74 0.84 -10.99
CA CYS A 39 -1.83 -0.41 -10.23
C CYS A 39 -3.21 -1.08 -10.38
N ASP A 40 -4.13 -0.46 -11.12
CA ASP A 40 -5.47 -0.99 -11.35
C ASP A 40 -5.42 -2.36 -12.05
N GLY A 41 -6.18 -3.31 -11.52
CA GLY A 41 -6.21 -4.68 -12.02
C GLY A 41 -5.17 -5.62 -11.38
N LEU A 42 -4.22 -5.11 -10.60
CA LEU A 42 -3.28 -5.95 -9.84
C LEU A 42 -3.86 -6.48 -8.53
N SER A 43 -4.94 -5.87 -8.02
CA SER A 43 -5.58 -6.28 -6.76
C SER A 43 -6.06 -7.73 -6.77
N GLU A 44 -6.55 -8.25 -7.91
CA GLU A 44 -6.99 -9.66 -8.01
C GLU A 44 -5.80 -10.63 -8.00
N ALA A 45 -4.65 -10.23 -8.57
CA ALA A 45 -3.42 -11.00 -8.48
C ALA A 45 -2.90 -11.01 -7.04
N ALA A 46 -2.84 -9.84 -6.40
CA ALA A 46 -2.44 -9.71 -5.00
C ALA A 46 -3.34 -10.53 -4.06
N LYS A 47 -4.67 -10.48 -4.24
CA LYS A 47 -5.63 -11.31 -3.49
C LYS A 47 -5.31 -12.79 -3.59
N ARG A 48 -5.07 -13.27 -4.81
CA ARG A 48 -4.77 -14.67 -5.06
C ARG A 48 -3.47 -15.08 -4.39
N ASP A 49 -2.41 -14.30 -4.57
CA ASP A 49 -1.10 -14.59 -4.01
C ASP A 49 -1.11 -14.53 -2.47
N CYS A 50 -1.85 -13.59 -1.87
CA CYS A 50 -2.07 -13.55 -0.42
C CYS A 50 -2.80 -14.80 0.07
N ARG A 51 -3.89 -15.21 -0.61
CA ARG A 51 -4.65 -16.41 -0.26
C ARG A 51 -3.83 -17.69 -0.40
N ASP A 52 -3.05 -17.83 -1.47
CA ASP A 52 -2.21 -19.01 -1.72
C ASP A 52 -1.08 -19.12 -0.67
N LYS A 53 -0.70 -18.00 -0.05
CA LYS A 53 0.21 -17.94 1.10
C LYS A 53 -0.47 -18.11 2.47
N GLY A 54 -1.79 -18.26 2.52
CA GLY A 54 -2.56 -18.47 3.74
C GLY A 54 -3.06 -17.20 4.43
N TYR A 55 -3.00 -16.04 3.77
CA TYR A 55 -3.49 -14.77 4.30
C TYR A 55 -4.92 -14.48 3.81
N PRO A 56 -5.91 -14.35 4.70
CA PRO A 56 -7.31 -14.11 4.31
C PRO A 56 -7.60 -12.65 3.94
N ALA A 57 -6.78 -11.71 4.42
CA ALA A 57 -6.95 -10.27 4.20
C ALA A 57 -5.75 -9.66 3.46
N TYR A 58 -5.96 -8.50 2.84
CA TYR A 58 -4.89 -7.74 2.21
C TYR A 58 -5.23 -6.23 2.16
N ILE A 59 -4.21 -5.37 2.11
CA ILE A 59 -4.30 -3.91 2.02
C ILE A 59 -3.47 -3.43 0.82
N GLY A 60 -4.03 -2.56 -0.03
CA GLY A 60 -3.34 -1.97 -1.19
C GLY A 60 -4.29 -1.65 -2.36
N PRO A 61 -3.78 -1.19 -3.52
CA PRO A 61 -2.37 -0.92 -3.79
C PRO A 61 -1.89 0.35 -3.09
N ASN A 62 -0.67 0.30 -2.56
CA ASN A 62 0.10 1.49 -2.21
C ASN A 62 1.04 1.82 -3.37
N ASN A 63 0.90 3.01 -3.94
CA ASN A 63 1.63 3.40 -5.13
C ASN A 63 3.00 3.97 -4.72
N ILE A 64 4.08 3.29 -5.08
CA ILE A 64 5.42 3.86 -4.97
C ILE A 64 5.67 4.71 -6.20
N ILE A 65 5.98 5.98 -6.01
CA ILE A 65 6.29 6.92 -7.09
C ILE A 65 7.81 6.99 -7.26
N ASN A 66 8.28 6.87 -8.50
CA ASN A 66 9.68 7.16 -8.83
C ASN A 66 9.89 8.69 -8.71
N PRO A 67 10.74 9.16 -7.79
CA PRO A 67 10.93 10.59 -7.56
C PRO A 67 11.51 11.33 -8.76
N GLU A 68 12.29 10.65 -9.61
CA GLU A 68 12.96 11.24 -10.77
C GLU A 68 11.99 11.47 -11.95
N SER A 69 11.01 10.59 -12.13
CA SER A 69 10.07 10.63 -13.28
C SER A 69 8.64 10.98 -12.91
N GLN A 70 8.29 11.03 -11.62
CA GLN A 70 6.92 11.23 -11.12
C GLN A 70 5.93 10.16 -11.61
N LEU A 71 6.42 9.02 -12.12
CA LEU A 71 5.62 7.89 -12.54
C LEU A 71 5.53 6.86 -11.41
N ILE A 72 4.46 6.05 -11.42
CA ILE A 72 4.39 4.89 -10.53
C ILE A 72 5.55 3.96 -10.89
N ALA A 73 6.40 3.66 -9.90
CA ALA A 73 7.51 2.74 -9.98
C ALA A 73 7.04 1.31 -9.70
N GLU A 74 6.29 1.15 -8.61
CA GLU A 74 5.92 -0.15 -8.04
C GLU A 74 4.54 -0.04 -7.36
N CYS A 75 3.86 -1.17 -7.29
CA CYS A 75 2.57 -1.34 -6.65
C CYS A 75 2.71 -2.32 -5.49
N ASP A 76 2.62 -1.81 -4.27
CA ASP A 76 2.74 -2.61 -3.06
C ASP A 76 1.39 -3.04 -2.51
N PHE A 77 1.31 -4.30 -2.12
CA PHE A 77 0.19 -4.88 -1.41
C PHE A 77 0.71 -5.57 -0.16
N TYR A 78 -0.06 -5.55 0.90
CA TYR A 78 0.28 -6.18 2.17
C TYR A 78 -0.74 -7.27 2.45
N CYS A 79 -0.29 -8.52 2.61
CA CYS A 79 -1.11 -9.64 3.02
C CYS A 79 -1.18 -9.69 4.55
N CYS A 80 -2.38 -9.89 5.09
CA CYS A 80 -2.68 -9.72 6.50
C CYS A 80 -3.39 -10.95 7.08
N ASN A 81 -3.10 -11.21 8.35
CA ASN A 81 -3.54 -12.39 9.10
C ASN A 81 -4.85 -12.18 9.87
N GLU A 82 -5.56 -11.07 9.60
CA GLU A 82 -6.70 -10.51 10.34
C GLU A 82 -6.31 -9.55 11.48
#